data_AF-A0A9E3AWA6-F1
#
_entry.id   AF-A0A9E3AWA6-F1
#
_cell.length_a   1.000
_cell.length_b   1.000
_cell.length_c   1.000
_cell.angle_alpha   90.00
_cell.angle_beta   90.00
_cell.angle_gamma   90.00
#
_symmetry.space_group_name_H-M   'P 1'
#
loop_
_entity.id
_entity.type
_entity.pdbx_description
1 polymer ?
#
loop_
_entity_poly.entity_id
_entity_poly.type
_entity_poly.pdbx_seq_one_letter_code
_entity_poly.pdbx_strand_id
1 'polypeptide(L)'
;MKKTLAALALLALTGQALAFDDHYMGEVRAMPYDYCPEQWVRAEGQLMPITQHTALFALLGTRYGGDGKTTFALPDLRSAALVSKRPDNERPDRPVEKIHWCFAIRGLWPPRPH
;
A
#
# COMPACT_ATOMS: atom_id res chain seq x y z
N MET A 1 9.61 -31.40 -50.54
CA MET A 1 10.50 -30.39 -49.91
C MET A 1 9.80 -29.04 -49.87
N LYS A 2 9.35 -28.61 -48.68
CA LYS A 2 8.90 -27.27 -48.25
C LYS A 2 8.55 -27.42 -46.75
N LYS A 3 9.56 -27.54 -45.88
CA LYS A 3 10.01 -26.48 -44.96
C LYS A 3 8.84 -26.01 -44.08
N THR A 4 8.63 -26.67 -42.94
CA THR A 4 8.90 -26.15 -41.57
C THR A 4 8.23 -24.81 -41.28
N LEU A 5 7.44 -24.74 -40.20
CA LEU A 5 7.44 -23.68 -39.17
C LEU A 5 6.27 -23.92 -38.19
N ALA A 6 6.32 -25.04 -37.46
CA ALA A 6 5.70 -25.10 -36.14
C ALA A 6 6.70 -24.44 -35.17
N ALA A 7 6.59 -23.13 -35.02
CA ALA A 7 7.30 -22.36 -34.00
C ALA A 7 6.46 -21.14 -33.55
N LEU A 8 5.13 -21.24 -33.65
CA LEU A 8 4.24 -20.35 -32.93
C LEU A 8 4.14 -20.84 -31.48
N ALA A 9 4.42 -19.93 -30.54
CA ALA A 9 4.16 -20.02 -29.10
C ALA A 9 5.19 -20.72 -28.20
N LEU A 10 6.47 -20.31 -28.22
CA LEU A 10 7.39 -20.65 -27.11
C LEU A 10 8.35 -19.57 -26.62
N LEU A 11 8.13 -18.30 -26.96
CA LEU A 11 8.84 -17.16 -26.34
C LEU A 11 7.88 -16.02 -25.99
N ALA A 12 6.75 -16.36 -25.36
CA ALA A 12 6.06 -15.44 -24.49
C ALA A 12 6.62 -15.60 -23.06
N LEU A 13 7.91 -15.35 -22.90
CA LEU A 13 8.46 -14.92 -21.62
C LEU A 13 9.09 -13.55 -21.86
N THR A 14 8.26 -12.60 -22.31
CA THR A 14 8.47 -11.25 -21.83
C THR A 14 8.51 -11.38 -20.32
N GLY A 15 9.68 -11.23 -19.72
CA GLY A 15 9.75 -10.86 -18.33
C GLY A 15 9.01 -9.54 -18.22
N GLN A 16 7.69 -9.57 -18.03
CA GLN A 16 7.12 -8.62 -17.12
C GLN A 16 7.87 -8.92 -15.82
N ALA A 17 8.91 -8.13 -15.55
CA ALA A 17 9.26 -7.84 -14.19
C ALA A 17 7.93 -7.41 -13.58
N LEU A 18 7.25 -8.35 -12.92
CA LEU A 18 6.17 -8.00 -12.03
C LEU A 18 6.87 -7.05 -11.08
N ALA A 19 6.55 -5.76 -11.18
CA ALA A 19 6.96 -4.81 -10.18
C ALA A 19 6.32 -5.32 -8.89
N PHE A 20 7.04 -6.19 -8.19
CA PHE A 20 6.87 -6.35 -6.76
C PHE A 20 7.27 -4.98 -6.25
N ASP A 21 6.27 -4.15 -5.96
CA ASP A 21 6.48 -3.02 -5.09
C ASP A 21 7.00 -3.64 -3.78
N ASP A 22 8.30 -3.48 -3.52
CA ASP A 22 9.04 -4.12 -2.42
C ASP A 22 8.67 -3.48 -1.08
N HIS A 23 7.37 -3.38 -0.80
CA HIS A 23 6.84 -2.91 0.47
C HIS A 23 6.46 -4.10 1.36
N TYR A 24 6.63 -3.90 2.66
CA TYR A 24 6.10 -4.85 3.62
C TYR A 24 4.60 -4.61 3.83
N MET A 25 3.85 -5.68 3.99
CA MET A 25 2.47 -5.61 4.43
C MET A 25 2.40 -4.87 5.76
N GLY A 26 1.55 -3.85 5.82
CA GLY A 26 1.42 -2.98 6.98
C GLY A 26 2.37 -1.78 7.02
N GLU A 27 3.19 -1.58 5.99
CA GLU A 27 3.97 -0.35 5.81
C GLU A 27 3.04 0.87 5.68
N VAL A 28 3.52 2.01 6.19
CA VAL A 28 2.86 3.32 6.06
C VAL A 28 3.78 4.26 5.29
N ARG A 29 3.24 4.93 4.27
CA ARG A 29 3.99 5.89 3.46
C ARG A 29 3.24 7.20 3.29
N ALA A 30 3.98 8.29 3.33
CA ALA A 30 3.49 9.62 3.01
C ALA A 30 3.45 9.80 1.49
N MET A 31 2.30 10.19 0.95
CA MET A 31 2.08 10.42 -0.48
C MET A 31 1.73 11.89 -0.74
N PRO A 32 2.41 12.57 -1.68
CA PRO A 32 2.15 13.98 -1.98
C PRO A 32 0.89 14.19 -2.86
N TYR A 33 0.39 13.11 -3.47
CA TYR A 33 -0.83 13.10 -4.29
C TYR A 33 -2.05 12.65 -3.48
N ASP A 34 -3.25 12.90 -4.02
CA ASP A 34 -4.53 12.76 -3.32
C ASP A 34 -5.10 11.33 -3.30
N TYR A 35 -4.43 10.36 -3.92
CA TYR A 35 -4.85 8.96 -4.00
C TYR A 35 -3.81 8.00 -3.38
N CYS A 36 -4.24 6.78 -3.06
CA CYS A 36 -3.33 5.69 -2.73
C CYS A 36 -3.23 4.73 -3.93
N PRO A 37 -2.02 4.28 -4.32
CA PRO A 37 -1.85 3.31 -5.39
C PRO A 37 -2.55 1.97 -5.12
N GLU A 38 -2.62 1.10 -6.12
CA GLU A 38 -3.11 -0.28 -5.92
C GLU A 38 -2.38 -0.98 -4.77
N GLN A 39 -3.09 -1.81 -4.02
CA GLN A 39 -2.57 -2.50 -2.82
C GLN A 39 -2.30 -1.60 -1.61
N TRP A 40 -2.54 -0.30 -1.73
CA TRP A 40 -2.52 0.67 -0.65
C TRP A 40 -3.91 1.25 -0.41
N VAL A 41 -4.17 1.71 0.80
CA VAL A 41 -5.41 2.41 1.17
C VAL A 41 -5.07 3.58 2.08
N ARG A 42 -5.96 4.57 2.17
CA ARG A 42 -5.73 5.69 3.09
C ARG A 42 -5.68 5.20 4.54
N ALA A 43 -4.76 5.72 5.35
CA ALA A 43 -4.64 5.36 6.77
C ALA A 43 -5.58 6.22 7.62
N GLU A 44 -6.90 6.01 7.50
CA GLU A 44 -7.94 6.87 8.08
C GLU A 44 -8.84 6.14 9.08
N GLY A 45 -8.41 4.98 9.59
CA GLY A 45 -9.17 4.23 10.59
C GLY A 45 -10.31 3.37 10.03
N GLN A 46 -10.35 3.08 8.72
CA GLN A 46 -11.41 2.23 8.18
C GLN A 46 -11.39 0.80 8.76
N LEU A 47 -12.58 0.21 8.86
CA LEU A 47 -12.78 -1.20 9.20
C LEU A 47 -12.56 -2.08 7.97
N MET A 48 -11.78 -3.14 8.15
CA MET A 48 -11.42 -4.10 7.13
C MET A 48 -11.99 -5.48 7.48
N PRO A 49 -12.58 -6.21 6.52
CA PRO A 49 -13.06 -7.57 6.75
C PRO A 49 -11.89 -8.53 6.96
N ILE A 50 -11.90 -9.28 8.06
CA ILE A 50 -10.85 -10.25 8.40
C ILE A 50 -10.75 -11.32 7.30
N THR A 51 -11.88 -11.76 6.75
CA THR A 51 -11.94 -12.81 5.72
C THR A 51 -11.16 -12.48 4.45
N GLN A 52 -10.99 -11.20 4.12
CA GLN A 52 -10.24 -10.77 2.93
C GLN A 52 -8.80 -10.36 3.25
N HIS A 53 -8.48 -10.11 4.52
CA HIS A 53 -7.20 -9.54 4.97
C HIS A 53 -6.63 -10.33 6.17
N THR A 54 -6.71 -11.66 6.13
CA THR A 54 -6.30 -12.54 7.23
C THR A 54 -4.84 -12.37 7.63
N ALA A 55 -3.93 -12.22 6.66
CA ALA A 55 -2.51 -11.97 6.91
C ALA A 55 -2.27 -10.62 7.61
N LEU A 56 -2.97 -9.58 7.17
CA LEU A 56 -2.85 -8.25 7.79
C LEU A 56 -3.43 -8.24 9.21
N PHE A 57 -4.55 -8.95 9.43
CA PHE A 57 -5.12 -9.15 10.76
C PHE A 57 -4.13 -9.87 11.69
N ALA A 58 -3.37 -10.85 11.20
CA ALA A 58 -2.35 -11.52 12.01
C ALA A 58 -1.21 -10.57 12.45
N LEU A 59 -0.97 -9.48 11.71
CA LEU A 59 0.01 -8.44 12.08
C LEU A 59 -0.55 -7.41 13.06
N LEU A 60 -1.78 -6.93 12.83
CA LEU A 60 -2.35 -5.81 13.60
C LEU A 60 -3.23 -6.23 14.77
N GLY A 61 -3.92 -7.36 14.66
CA GLY A 61 -5.03 -7.74 15.53
C GLY A 61 -6.11 -6.66 15.54
N THR A 62 -6.67 -6.38 16.72
CA THR A 62 -7.68 -5.33 16.97
C THR A 62 -7.10 -4.06 17.58
N ARG A 63 -5.78 -3.85 17.46
CA ARG A 63 -5.04 -2.72 18.03
C ARG A 63 -5.67 -1.35 17.76
N TYR A 64 -6.26 -1.17 16.58
CA TYR A 64 -6.86 0.10 16.17
C TYR A 64 -8.40 0.07 16.22
N GLY A 65 -9.00 -1.02 16.68
CA GLY A 65 -10.45 -1.23 16.73
C GLY A 65 -10.95 -2.43 15.92
N GLY A 66 -12.26 -2.49 15.74
CA GLY A 66 -12.98 -3.64 15.18
C GLY A 66 -13.40 -4.65 16.25
N ASP A 67 -14.15 -5.67 15.83
CA ASP A 67 -14.71 -6.69 16.74
C ASP A 67 -13.79 -7.91 16.94
N GLY A 68 -12.73 -8.04 16.14
CA GLY A 68 -11.80 -9.17 16.16
C GLY A 68 -12.41 -10.50 15.71
N LYS A 69 -13.65 -10.50 15.22
CA LYS A 69 -14.38 -11.68 14.76
C LYS A 69 -14.67 -11.61 13.26
N THR A 70 -15.15 -10.46 12.81
CA THR A 70 -15.50 -10.19 11.41
C THR A 70 -14.65 -9.07 10.84
N THR A 71 -14.24 -8.11 11.67
CA THR A 71 -13.54 -6.90 11.25
C THR A 71 -12.42 -6.51 12.21
N PHE A 72 -11.45 -5.76 11.66
CA PHE A 72 -10.41 -5.06 12.40
C PHE A 72 -10.24 -3.66 11.78
N ALA A 73 -9.71 -2.70 12.53
CA ALA A 73 -9.45 -1.37 11.99
C ALA A 73 -7.99 -1.17 11.57
N LEU A 74 -7.80 -0.30 10.58
CA LEU A 74 -6.49 0.28 10.25
C LEU A 74 -6.14 1.44 11.20
N PRO A 75 -4.87 1.89 11.27
CA PRO A 75 -4.54 3.11 11.98
C PRO A 75 -5.25 4.34 11.38
N ASP A 76 -5.64 5.27 12.25
CA ASP A 76 -6.07 6.62 11.85
C ASP A 76 -4.89 7.58 12.02
N LEU A 77 -4.31 7.98 10.90
CA LEU A 77 -3.16 8.88 10.84
C LEU A 77 -3.54 10.29 10.35
N ARG A 78 -4.83 10.63 10.28
CA ARG A 78 -5.27 11.97 9.85
C ARG A 78 -4.77 13.06 10.78
N SER A 79 -4.59 12.76 12.07
CA SER A 79 -4.01 13.66 13.05
C SER A 79 -2.47 13.53 13.17
N ALA A 80 -1.86 12.56 12.49
CA ALA A 80 -0.40 12.45 12.45
C ALA A 80 0.12 13.56 11.54
N ALA A 81 0.46 14.69 12.15
CA ALA A 81 0.97 15.85 11.46
C ALA A 81 2.30 15.49 10.79
N LEU A 82 2.28 15.33 9.47
CA LEU A 82 3.45 15.67 8.69
C LEU A 82 3.56 17.17 8.78
N VAL A 83 4.52 17.66 9.56
CA VAL A 83 4.95 19.04 9.43
C VAL A 83 5.64 19.14 8.09
N SER A 84 4.84 19.31 7.03
CA SER A 84 5.30 19.88 5.78
C SER A 84 5.63 21.32 6.13
N LYS A 85 6.87 21.55 6.59
CA LYS A 85 7.38 22.90 6.79
C LYS A 85 7.33 23.54 5.42
N ARG A 86 6.38 24.44 5.22
CA ARG A 86 6.32 25.29 4.04
C ARG A 86 7.73 25.88 3.86
N PRO A 87 8.41 25.65 2.73
CA PRO A 87 9.66 26.32 2.48
C PRO A 87 9.43 27.83 2.54
N ASP A 88 10.32 28.56 3.18
CA ASP A 88 10.21 29.99 3.47
C ASP A 88 10.20 30.87 2.20
N ASN A 89 10.61 30.31 1.07
CA ASN A 89 10.57 30.93 -0.25
C ASN A 89 9.32 30.55 -1.09
N GLU A 90 8.38 29.77 -0.55
CA GLU A 90 7.14 29.37 -1.24
C GLU A 90 6.06 30.43 -1.09
N ARG A 91 5.46 30.90 -2.20
CA ARG A 91 4.43 31.94 -2.21
C ARG A 91 3.29 31.60 -1.22
N PRO A 92 2.88 32.50 -0.30
CA PRO A 92 1.92 32.22 0.77
C PRO A 92 0.53 31.73 0.33
N ASP A 93 0.18 31.96 -0.93
CA ASP A 93 -1.12 31.61 -1.49
C ASP A 93 -1.13 30.25 -2.21
N ARG A 94 0.02 29.59 -2.39
CA ARG A 94 -0.02 28.21 -2.87
C ARG A 94 -0.69 27.32 -1.82
N PRO A 95 -1.68 26.51 -2.19
CA PRO A 95 -2.15 25.47 -1.29
C PRO A 95 -0.96 24.56 -0.97
N VAL A 96 -0.73 24.28 0.31
CA VAL A 96 0.20 23.22 0.69
C VAL A 96 -0.40 21.94 0.12
N GLU A 97 0.30 21.27 -0.79
CA GLU A 97 -0.12 19.95 -1.25
C GLU A 97 -0.33 19.08 -0.01
N LYS A 98 -1.57 18.62 0.17
CA LYS A 98 -1.93 17.85 1.35
C LYS A 98 -1.25 16.51 1.22
N ILE A 99 -0.23 16.27 2.05
CA ILE A 99 0.37 14.96 2.14
C ILE A 99 -0.63 14.04 2.85
N HIS A 100 -0.87 12.89 2.24
CA HIS A 100 -1.78 11.87 2.77
C HIS A 100 -1.01 10.62 3.17
N TRP A 101 -1.50 9.92 4.20
CA TRP A 101 -0.93 8.65 4.64
C TRP A 101 -1.61 7.49 3.93
N CYS A 102 -0.82 6.66 3.26
CA CYS A 102 -1.27 5.40 2.69
C CYS A 102 -0.68 4.22 3.47
N PHE A 103 -1.47 3.17 3.61
CA PHE A 103 -1.19 1.95 4.35
C PHE A 103 -1.20 0.75 3.38
N ALA A 104 -0.14 -0.04 3.37
CA ALA A 104 -0.03 -1.22 2.52
C ALA A 104 -0.89 -2.37 3.04
N ILE A 105 -1.95 -2.73 2.30
CA ILE A 105 -2.87 -3.82 2.65
C ILE A 105 -2.47 -5.17 2.04
N ARG A 106 -1.47 -5.16 1.14
CA ARG A 106 -0.77 -6.34 0.64
C ARG A 106 0.75 -6.05 0.71
N GLY A 107 1.57 -6.97 0.22
CA GLY A 107 3.03 -6.83 0.24
C GLY A 107 3.72 -8.03 0.88
N LEU A 108 5.02 -7.89 1.10
CA LEU A 108 5.87 -8.91 1.71
C LEU A 108 5.53 -9.07 3.19
N TRP A 109 5.61 -10.30 3.71
CA TRP A 109 5.48 -10.52 5.16
C TRP A 109 6.70 -9.94 5.90
N PRO A 110 6.52 -9.08 6.92
CA PRO A 110 7.65 -8.49 7.63
C PRO A 110 8.41 -9.54 8.47
N PRO A 111 9.75 -9.65 8.32
CA PRO A 111 10.54 -10.57 9.13
C PRO A 111 10.56 -10.10 10.59
N ARG A 112 10.41 -11.03 11.55
CA ARG A 112 10.58 -10.70 12.97
C ARG A 112 12.07 -10.75 13.32
N PRO A 113 12.62 -9.73 14.00
CA PRO A 113 13.97 -9.83 14.53
C PRO A 113 14.04 -11.01 15.52
N HIS A 114 15.10 -11.81 15.40
CA HIS A 114 15.41 -12.96 16.25
C HIS A 114 16.45 -12.58 17.30
#